data_AF-A0A397G0L3-F1
#
_entry.id   AF-A0A397G0L3-F1
#
_cell.length_a   1.000
_cell.length_b   1.000
_cell.length_c   1.000
_cell.angle_alpha   90.00
_cell.angle_beta   90.00
_cell.angle_gamma   90.00
#
_symmetry.space_group_name_H-M   'P 1'
#
loop_
_entity.id
_entity.type
_entity.pdbx_description
1 polymer ?
#
loop_
_entity_poly.entity_id
_entity_poly.type
_entity_poly.pdbx_seq_one_letter_code
_entity_poly.pdbx_strand_id
1 'polypeptide(L)'
;MILHGLPFDMTAYILAHEATHAYFKLHEGFPSSLPAQVEEGTCQLMGYLYLQYRKVMATPDESSQHAIQLRDWYIQSLVEDTSPVYGDGLRAALHAFNAVNSLQFLLDHIRETSGFPRV
;
A
#
# COMPACT_ATOMS: atom_id res chain seq x y z
N MET A 1 -9.73 7.55 -10.75
CA MET A 1 -11.02 6.98 -11.19
C MET A 1 -11.74 6.47 -9.96
N ILE A 2 -12.95 6.96 -9.64
CA ILE A 2 -13.75 6.43 -8.51
C ILE A 2 -14.86 5.57 -9.12
N LEU A 3 -14.80 4.26 -8.89
CA LEU A 3 -15.87 3.32 -9.28
C LEU A 3 -17.05 3.54 -8.33
N HIS A 4 -18.18 4.00 -8.87
CA HIS A 4 -19.42 4.14 -8.11
C HIS A 4 -19.90 2.75 -7.65
N GLY A 5 -20.03 2.55 -6.34
CA GLY A 5 -20.51 1.29 -5.73
C GLY A 5 -19.45 0.46 -5.01
N LEU A 6 -18.18 0.88 -5.00
CA LEU A 6 -17.14 0.22 -4.21
C LEU A 6 -17.27 0.61 -2.72
N PRO A 7 -17.19 -0.34 -1.77
CA PRO A 7 -17.24 -0.01 -0.34
C PRO A 7 -16.14 0.99 0.05
N PHE A 8 -16.43 1.82 1.05
CA PHE A 8 -15.60 2.97 1.43
C PHE A 8 -14.12 2.59 1.62
N ASP A 9 -13.85 1.50 2.35
CA ASP A 9 -12.49 1.07 2.67
C ASP A 9 -11.67 0.72 1.41
N MET A 10 -12.27 0.04 0.44
CA MET A 10 -11.61 -0.31 -0.82
C MET A 10 -11.41 0.92 -1.71
N THR A 11 -12.38 1.84 -1.72
CA THR A 11 -12.23 3.11 -2.43
C THR A 11 -11.05 3.90 -1.87
N ALA A 12 -10.97 4.02 -0.55
CA ALA A 12 -9.87 4.72 0.10
C ALA A 12 -8.52 4.00 -0.07
N TYR A 13 -8.50 2.66 -0.08
CA TYR A 13 -7.31 1.88 -0.47
C TYR A 13 -6.83 2.24 -1.88
N ILE A 14 -7.72 2.28 -2.89
CA ILE A 14 -7.35 2.64 -4.27
C ILE A 14 -6.83 4.08 -4.29
N LEU A 15 -7.49 5.01 -3.60
CA LEU A 15 -7.04 6.39 -3.54
C LEU A 15 -5.64 6.52 -2.91
N ALA A 16 -5.35 5.79 -1.84
CA ALA A 16 -4.03 5.77 -1.21
C ALA A 16 -2.96 5.20 -2.17
N HIS A 17 -3.30 4.13 -2.89
CA HIS A 17 -2.44 3.53 -3.91
C HIS A 17 -2.11 4.53 -5.03
N GLU A 18 -3.12 5.11 -5.67
CA GLU A 18 -2.95 6.06 -6.78
C GLU A 18 -2.28 7.38 -6.33
N ALA A 19 -2.58 7.85 -5.12
CA ALA A 19 -1.91 9.02 -4.55
C ALA A 19 -0.41 8.78 -4.33
N THR A 20 -0.01 7.53 -4.07
CA THR A 20 1.41 7.18 -3.91
C THR A 20 2.14 7.22 -5.26
N HIS A 21 1.52 6.77 -6.35
CA HIS A 21 2.06 7.00 -7.70
C HIS A 21 2.23 8.49 -7.98
N ALA A 22 1.19 9.29 -7.72
CA ALA A 22 1.26 10.73 -7.92
C ALA A 22 2.38 11.37 -7.09
N TYR A 23 2.55 10.94 -5.84
CA TYR A 23 3.65 11.40 -4.98
C TYR A 23 5.02 11.12 -5.60
N PHE A 24 5.28 9.91 -6.09
CA PHE A 24 6.55 9.60 -6.76
C PHE A 24 6.78 10.42 -8.03
N LYS A 25 5.74 10.71 -8.81
CA LYS A 25 5.89 11.51 -10.05
C LYS A 25 6.07 13.00 -9.79
N LEU A 26 5.51 13.54 -8.71
CA LEU A 26 5.49 14.98 -8.42
C LEU A 26 6.61 15.44 -7.49
N HIS A 27 7.18 14.55 -6.67
CA HIS A 27 8.21 14.91 -5.71
C HIS A 27 9.60 14.97 -6.36
N GLU A 28 10.24 16.16 -6.35
CA GLU A 28 11.50 16.48 -7.08
C GLU A 28 12.68 15.53 -6.80
N GLY A 29 12.66 14.85 -5.65
CA GLY A 29 13.72 13.93 -5.27
C GLY A 29 13.63 12.51 -5.84
N PHE A 30 12.48 12.06 -6.34
CA PHE A 30 12.35 10.71 -6.90
C PHE A 30 12.80 10.65 -8.37
N PRO A 31 13.34 9.51 -8.85
CA PRO A 31 13.66 9.34 -10.25
C PRO A 31 12.39 9.39 -11.12
N SER A 32 12.55 9.76 -12.39
CA SER A 32 11.43 9.83 -13.35
C SER A 32 10.67 8.51 -13.52
N SER A 33 11.35 7.38 -13.30
CA SER A 33 10.76 6.05 -13.25
C SER A 33 11.42 5.21 -12.17
N LEU A 34 10.62 4.59 -11.31
CA LEU A 34 11.07 3.54 -10.40
C LEU A 34 10.91 2.17 -11.07
N PRO A 35 11.65 1.14 -10.63
CA PRO A 35 11.35 -0.24 -11.00
C PRO A 35 9.90 -0.58 -10.64
N ALA A 36 9.18 -1.22 -11.55
CA ALA A 36 7.75 -1.49 -11.39
C ALA A 36 7.42 -2.19 -10.06
N GLN A 37 8.23 -3.18 -9.66
CA GLN A 37 8.04 -3.90 -8.41
C GLN A 37 8.20 -3.00 -7.16
N VAL A 38 9.05 -1.96 -7.23
CA VAL A 38 9.26 -1.01 -6.14
C VAL A 38 8.14 0.03 -6.10
N GLU A 39 7.77 0.58 -7.26
CA GLU A 39 6.68 1.55 -7.39
C GLU A 39 5.35 0.92 -6.94
N GLU A 40 4.95 -0.18 -7.58
CA GLU A 40 3.71 -0.90 -7.28
C GLU A 40 3.71 -1.50 -5.89
N GLY A 41 4.83 -2.07 -5.45
CA GLY A 41 4.96 -2.62 -4.11
C GLY A 41 4.76 -1.58 -3.02
N THR A 42 5.27 -0.35 -3.21
CA THR A 42 5.07 0.74 -2.25
C THR A 42 3.65 1.30 -2.32
N CYS A 43 3.06 1.42 -3.51
CA CYS A 43 1.67 1.84 -3.66
C CYS A 43 0.71 0.83 -3.00
N GLN A 44 0.97 -0.47 -3.17
CA GLN A 44 0.29 -1.55 -2.47
C GLN A 44 0.48 -1.45 -0.95
N LEU A 45 1.70 -1.19 -0.47
CA LEU A 45 1.99 -1.01 0.96
C LEU A 45 1.16 0.12 1.56
N MET A 46 1.07 1.27 0.90
CA MET A 46 0.31 2.42 1.39
C MET A 46 -1.18 2.12 1.52
N GLY A 47 -1.77 1.48 0.50
CA GLY A 47 -3.15 1.01 0.57
C GLY A 47 -3.35 -0.02 1.69
N TYR A 48 -2.45 -1.00 1.81
CA TYR A 48 -2.49 -2.03 2.84
C TYR A 48 -2.43 -1.44 4.26
N LEU A 49 -1.51 -0.50 4.52
CA LEU A 49 -1.38 0.17 5.81
C LEU A 49 -2.65 0.96 6.17
N TYR A 50 -3.30 1.60 5.18
CA TYR A 50 -4.60 2.24 5.40
C TYR A 50 -5.67 1.22 5.85
N LEU A 51 -5.77 0.07 5.17
CA LEU A 51 -6.74 -0.97 5.56
C LEU A 51 -6.44 -1.55 6.95
N GLN A 52 -5.16 -1.73 7.30
CA GLN A 52 -4.76 -2.14 8.64
C GLN A 52 -5.12 -1.10 9.70
N TYR A 53 -4.88 0.18 9.43
CA TYR A 53 -5.33 1.28 10.29
C TYR A 53 -6.84 1.24 10.50
N ARG A 54 -7.62 1.06 9.42
CA ARG A 54 -9.08 0.92 9.49
C ARG A 54 -9.52 -0.29 10.31
N LYS A 55 -8.78 -1.40 10.24
CA LYS A 55 -9.05 -2.59 11.06
C LYS A 55 -8.89 -2.33 12.56
N VAL A 56 -7.91 -1.51 12.96
CA VAL A 56 -7.67 -1.19 14.37
C VAL A 56 -8.61 -0.08 14.87
N MET A 57 -8.95 0.89 14.02
CA MET A 57 -9.67 2.10 14.43
C MET A 57 -11.18 2.04 14.27
N ALA A 58 -11.70 1.23 13.34
CA ALA A 58 -13.14 1.17 13.11
C ALA A 58 -13.84 0.53 14.32
N THR A 59 -14.77 1.26 14.91
CA THR A 59 -15.59 0.70 15.98
C THR A 59 -16.67 -0.22 15.40
N PRO A 60 -17.13 -1.25 16.16
CA PRO A 60 -18.16 -2.18 15.70
C PRO A 60 -19.47 -1.49 15.27
N ASP A 61 -19.79 -0.34 15.86
CA ASP A 61 -21.01 0.42 15.55
C ASP A 61 -20.89 1.24 14.25
N GLU A 62 -19.67 1.58 13.83
CA GLU A 62 -19.41 2.37 12.60
C GLU A 62 -19.32 1.50 11.34
N SER A 63 -19.07 0.20 11.48
CA SER A 63 -18.86 -0.72 10.36
C SER A 63 -19.84 -1.87 10.39
N SER A 64 -20.57 -2.08 9.30
CA SER A 64 -21.36 -3.30 9.14
C SER A 64 -20.45 -4.54 9.20
N GLN A 65 -20.98 -5.66 9.70
CA GLN A 65 -20.26 -6.95 9.71
C GLN A 65 -19.74 -7.31 8.31
N HIS A 66 -20.50 -6.98 7.27
CA HIS A 66 -20.08 -7.16 5.88
C HIS A 66 -18.83 -6.33 5.53
N ALA A 67 -18.76 -5.06 5.96
CA ALA A 67 -17.59 -4.22 5.71
C ALA A 67 -16.33 -4.76 6.41
N ILE A 68 -16.47 -5.28 7.63
CA ILE A 68 -15.35 -5.90 8.37
C ILE A 68 -14.85 -7.15 7.64
N GLN A 69 -15.75 -8.08 7.30
CA GLN A 69 -15.40 -9.31 6.58
C GLN A 69 -14.75 -9.03 5.23
N LEU A 70 -15.29 -8.07 4.48
CA LEU A 70 -14.76 -7.71 3.18
C LEU A 70 -13.36 -7.08 3.32
N ARG A 71 -13.13 -6.22 4.33
CA ARG A 71 -11.80 -5.67 4.62
C ARG A 71 -10.80 -6.77 4.94
N ASP A 72 -11.17 -7.71 5.81
CA ASP A 72 -10.30 -8.83 6.20
C ASP A 72 -9.94 -9.71 5.01
N TRP A 73 -10.94 -10.08 4.19
CA TRP A 73 -10.73 -10.84 2.97
C TRP A 73 -9.81 -10.09 1.98
N TYR A 74 -10.01 -8.78 1.82
CA TYR A 74 -9.21 -7.97 0.90
C TYR A 74 -7.75 -7.87 1.36
N ILE A 75 -7.50 -7.64 2.66
CA ILE A 75 -6.15 -7.64 3.25
C ILE A 75 -5.45 -8.98 2.98
N GLN A 76 -6.14 -10.10 3.21
CA GLN A 76 -5.57 -11.43 2.96
C GLN A 76 -5.27 -11.64 1.47
N SER A 77 -6.20 -11.25 0.60
CA SER A 77 -6.05 -11.39 -0.86
C SER A 77 -4.85 -10.63 -1.40
N LEU A 78 -4.55 -9.44 -0.85
CA LEU A 78 -3.36 -8.66 -1.23
C LEU A 78 -2.06 -9.38 -0.86
N VAL A 79 -1.99 -9.97 0.33
CA VAL A 79 -0.78 -10.65 0.82
C VAL A 79 -0.55 -11.98 0.09
N GLU A 80 -1.62 -12.66 -0.30
CA GLU A 80 -1.60 -13.94 -1.02
C GLU A 80 -1.47 -13.79 -2.55
N ASP A 81 -1.53 -12.56 -3.08
CA ASP A 81 -1.41 -12.29 -4.51
C ASP A 81 -0.08 -12.85 -5.06
N THR A 82 -0.15 -13.73 -6.05
CA THR A 82 1.02 -14.41 -6.64
C THR A 82 1.65 -13.64 -7.79
N SER A 83 1.15 -12.45 -8.11
CA SER A 83 1.68 -11.63 -9.19
C SER A 83 3.12 -11.14 -8.88
N PRO A 84 4.05 -11.22 -9.85
CA PRO A 84 5.45 -10.83 -9.63
C PRO A 84 5.66 -9.34 -9.32
N VAL A 85 4.76 -8.47 -9.78
CA VAL A 85 4.91 -7.02 -9.60
C VAL A 85 4.12 -6.54 -8.39
N TYR A 86 2.84 -6.87 -8.30
CA TYR A 86 1.98 -6.37 -7.22
C TYR A 86 2.13 -7.19 -5.94
N GLY A 87 1.98 -8.51 -6.03
CA GLY A 87 2.06 -9.41 -4.88
C GLY A 87 3.46 -9.50 -4.28
N ASP A 88 4.47 -9.86 -5.09
CA ASP A 88 5.87 -9.89 -4.62
C ASP A 88 6.36 -8.50 -4.22
N GLY A 89 5.94 -7.46 -4.95
CA GLY A 89 6.25 -6.07 -4.61
C GLY A 89 5.73 -5.67 -3.24
N LEU A 90 4.46 -5.98 -2.92
CA LEU A 90 3.88 -5.73 -1.60
C LEU A 90 4.64 -6.50 -0.51
N ARG A 91 4.94 -7.79 -0.73
CA ARG A 91 5.68 -8.59 0.25
C ARG A 91 7.08 -8.03 0.51
N ALA A 92 7.79 -7.62 -0.53
CA ALA A 92 9.09 -6.98 -0.40
C ALA A 92 9.01 -5.63 0.34
N ALA A 93 8.01 -4.80 -0.01
CA ALA A 93 7.77 -3.52 0.65
C ALA A 93 7.41 -3.69 2.13
N LEU A 94 6.56 -4.65 2.47
CA LEU A 94 6.19 -4.99 3.85
C LEU A 94 7.39 -5.49 4.64
N HIS A 95 8.20 -6.38 4.07
CA HIS A 95 9.42 -6.87 4.70
C HIS A 95 10.36 -5.70 5.04
N ALA A 96 10.61 -4.83 4.06
CA ALA A 96 11.44 -3.65 4.23
C ALA A 96 10.87 -2.69 5.28
N PHE A 97 9.57 -2.36 5.20
CA PHE A 97 8.89 -1.47 6.13
C PHE A 97 8.97 -1.99 7.57
N ASN A 98 8.68 -3.28 7.80
CA ASN A 98 8.69 -3.89 9.12
C ASN A 98 10.09 -3.92 9.73
N ALA A 99 11.12 -4.11 8.91
CA ALA A 99 12.50 -4.18 9.38
C ALA A 99 13.11 -2.79 9.68
N VAL A 100 12.71 -1.74 8.94
CA VAL A 100 13.16 -0.36 9.24
C VAL A 100 12.22 0.37 10.22
N ASN A 101 11.00 -0.11 10.38
CA ASN A 101 9.92 0.44 11.22
C ASN A 101 9.71 1.97 11.05
N SER A 102 9.89 2.46 9.83
CA SER A 102 9.78 3.88 9.49
C SER A 102 9.47 4.06 8.01
N LEU A 103 8.27 4.61 7.73
CA LEU A 103 7.87 4.91 6.35
C LEU A 103 8.77 5.98 5.74
N GLN A 104 9.17 6.98 6.53
CA GLN A 104 10.06 8.04 6.07
C GLN A 104 11.41 7.47 5.61
N PHE A 105 12.02 6.61 6.42
CA PHE A 105 13.29 5.98 6.08
C PHE A 105 13.16 5.11 4.82
N LEU A 106 12.08 4.34 4.71
CA LEU A 106 11.81 3.52 3.53
C LEU A 106 11.73 4.39 2.26
N LEU A 107 10.97 5.48 2.30
CA LEU A 107 10.80 6.38 1.16
C LEU A 107 12.11 7.11 0.80
N ASP A 108 12.87 7.56 1.79
CA ASP A 108 14.19 8.17 1.57
C ASP A 108 15.15 7.17 0.92
N HIS A 109 15.15 5.91 1.36
CA HIS A 109 15.99 4.87 0.77
C HIS A 109 15.59 4.54 -0.68
N ILE A 110 14.28 4.44 -0.97
CA ILE A 110 13.78 4.23 -2.34
C ILE A 110 14.16 5.43 -3.21
N ARG A 111 14.06 6.64 -2.68
CA ARG A 111 14.46 7.86 -3.39
C ARG A 111 15.94 7.82 -3.79
N GLU A 112 16.80 7.39 -2.89
CA GLU A 112 18.26 7.36 -3.10
C GLU A 112 18.73 6.20 -3.96
N THR A 113 18.09 5.03 -3.85
CA THR A 113 18.59 3.77 -4.44
C THR A 113 17.68 3.17 -5.51
N SER A 114 16.46 3.69 -5.66
CA SER A 114 15.38 3.10 -6.47
C SER A 114 15.02 1.66 -6.07
N GLY A 115 15.38 1.24 -4.85
CA GLY A 115 15.17 -0.11 -4.35
C GLY A 115 14.69 -0.13 -2.90
N PHE A 116 14.23 -1.29 -2.46
CA PHE A 116 13.94 -1.52 -1.04
C PHE A 116 15.24 -1.76 -0.24
N PRO A 117 15.31 -1.28 1.02
CA PRO A 117 16.45 -1.56 1.87
C PRO A 117 16.63 -3.06 2.06
N ARG A 118 17.88 -3.53 1.94
CA ARG A 118 18.26 -4.90 2.29
C ARG A 118 18.55 -4.92 3.78
N VAL A 119 17.59 -5.41 4.54
CA VAL A 119 17.58 -5.51 6.00
C VAL A 119 17.44 -6.95 6.42
#